data_AF-A0A256ZJY8-F1
#
_entry.id   AF-A0A256ZJY8-F1
#
_cell.length_a   1.000
_cell.length_b   1.000
_cell.length_c   1.000
_cell.angle_alpha   90.00
_cell.angle_beta   90.00
_cell.angle_gamma   90.00
#
_symmetry.space_group_name_H-M   'P 1'
#
loop_
_entity.id
_entity.type
_entity.pdbx_description
1 polymer ?
#
loop_
_entity_poly.entity_id
_entity_poly.type
_entity_poly.pdbx_seq_one_letter_code
_entity_poly.pdbx_strand_id
1 'polypeptide(L)'
;MELSRQKARKKVMERFDFLRTCALARELCYLIRSNLAVLDPEDVHRACLFISKLCQEAGCIEPAELCAKAAEAVLRDEEEFLRLCAQSCKLCGQHARRPRREAGREERERATYVA
;
A
#
# COMPACT_ATOMS: atom_id res chain seq x y z
N MET A 1 14.13 -30.57 -14.92
CA MET A 1 12.87 -30.14 -14.25
C MET A 1 13.10 -29.26 -13.02
N GLU A 2 14.16 -29.47 -12.24
CA GLU A 2 14.43 -28.72 -10.99
C GLU A 2 14.58 -27.20 -11.18
N LEU A 3 15.26 -26.76 -12.24
CA LEU A 3 15.40 -25.34 -12.60
C LEU A 3 14.03 -24.67 -12.90
N SER A 4 13.09 -25.40 -13.49
CA SER A 4 11.73 -24.90 -13.74
C SER A 4 10.96 -24.72 -12.43
N ARG A 5 11.05 -25.71 -11.52
CA ARG A 5 10.45 -25.64 -10.18
C ARG A 5 11.03 -24.49 -9.34
N GLN A 6 12.34 -24.29 -9.35
CA GLN A 6 12.99 -23.20 -8.63
C GLN A 6 12.55 -21.82 -9.14
N LYS A 7 12.46 -21.64 -10.47
CA LYS A 7 11.92 -20.42 -11.09
C LYS A 7 10.45 -20.18 -10.70
N ALA A 8 9.63 -21.24 -10.75
CA ALA A 8 8.23 -21.15 -10.33
C ALA A 8 8.10 -20.74 -8.86
N ARG A 9 8.87 -21.36 -7.96
CA ARG A 9 8.92 -20.99 -6.54
C ARG A 9 9.31 -19.53 -6.36
N LYS A 10 10.38 -19.07 -7.03
CA LYS A 10 10.84 -17.67 -6.94
C LYS A 10 9.72 -16.71 -7.33
N LYS A 11 9.05 -16.95 -8.46
CA LYS A 11 7.94 -16.13 -8.95
C LYS A 11 6.75 -16.10 -7.97
N VAL A 12 6.43 -17.24 -7.34
CA VAL A 12 5.37 -17.31 -6.31
C VAL A 12 5.75 -16.47 -5.10
N MET A 13 6.98 -16.59 -4.59
CA MET A 13 7.42 -15.82 -3.43
C MET A 13 7.53 -14.33 -3.73
N GLU A 14 8.07 -13.93 -4.88
CA GLU A 14 8.09 -12.53 -5.33
C GLU A 14 6.66 -11.94 -5.40
N ARG A 15 5.69 -12.73 -5.88
CA ARG A 15 4.30 -12.31 -5.90
C ARG A 15 3.70 -12.21 -4.50
N PHE A 16 4.01 -13.16 -3.62
CA PHE A 16 3.58 -13.13 -2.23
C PHE A 16 4.10 -11.87 -1.54
N ASP A 17 5.41 -11.61 -1.62
CA ASP A 17 6.08 -10.44 -1.03
C ASP A 17 5.48 -9.14 -1.54
N PHE A 18 5.24 -9.05 -2.85
CA PHE A 18 4.56 -7.91 -3.46
C PHE A 18 3.15 -7.68 -2.89
N LEU A 19 2.38 -8.75 -2.67
CA LEU A 19 1.01 -8.67 -2.14
C LEU A 19 1.00 -8.23 -0.67
N ARG A 20 1.84 -8.86 0.17
CA ARG A 20 1.92 -8.52 1.61
C ARG A 20 2.51 -7.14 1.89
N THR A 21 3.21 -6.54 0.94
CA THR A 21 3.84 -5.22 1.09
C THR A 21 3.24 -4.19 0.14
N CYS A 22 3.80 -4.02 -1.07
CA CYS A 22 3.47 -2.95 -2.02
C CYS A 22 1.98 -2.85 -2.35
N ALA A 23 1.30 -3.97 -2.59
CA ALA A 23 -0.13 -3.96 -2.91
C ALA A 23 -0.95 -3.53 -1.69
N LEU A 24 -0.74 -4.18 -0.54
CA LEU A 24 -1.42 -3.86 0.70
C LEU A 24 -1.18 -2.40 1.12
N ALA A 25 0.07 -1.94 1.12
CA ALA A 25 0.44 -0.57 1.45
C ALA A 25 -0.29 0.44 0.56
N ARG A 26 -0.45 0.12 -0.73
CA ARG A 26 -1.13 1.00 -1.69
C ARG A 26 -2.63 1.08 -1.45
N GLU A 27 -3.28 -0.06 -1.21
CA GLU A 27 -4.70 -0.11 -0.87
C GLU A 27 -5.00 0.68 0.39
N LEU A 28 -4.20 0.46 1.45
CA LEU A 28 -4.33 1.20 2.71
C LEU A 28 -4.07 2.70 2.53
N CYS A 29 -3.02 3.07 1.78
CA CYS A 29 -2.73 4.47 1.48
C CYS A 29 -3.89 5.16 0.75
N TYR A 30 -4.50 4.47 -0.23
CA TYR A 30 -5.67 5.00 -0.92
C TYR A 30 -6.86 5.14 0.01
N LEU A 31 -7.13 4.15 0.87
CA LEU A 31 -8.21 4.19 1.85
C LEU A 31 -8.10 5.42 2.76
N ILE A 32 -6.91 5.65 3.34
CA ILE A 32 -6.67 6.81 4.21
C ILE A 32 -6.82 8.12 3.43
N ARG A 33 -6.17 8.25 2.27
CA ARG A 33 -6.20 9.49 1.50
C ARG A 33 -7.57 9.87 0.95
N SER A 34 -8.39 8.89 0.60
CA SER A 34 -9.74 9.13 0.06
C SER A 34 -10.78 9.41 1.14
N ASN A 35 -10.45 9.15 2.41
CA ASN A 35 -11.33 9.39 3.56
C ASN A 35 -10.72 10.37 4.57
N LEU A 36 -9.69 11.14 4.18
CA LEU A 36 -8.97 12.03 5.08
C LEU A 36 -9.91 13.02 5.81
N ALA A 37 -10.94 13.51 5.13
CA ALA A 37 -11.90 14.48 5.69
C ALA A 37 -12.77 13.94 6.84
N VAL A 38 -12.76 12.63 7.11
CA VAL A 38 -13.57 12.00 8.17
C VAL A 38 -12.72 11.27 9.21
N LEU A 39 -11.39 11.37 9.13
CA LEU A 39 -10.46 10.71 10.05
C LEU A 39 -9.87 11.73 11.01
N ASP A 40 -9.70 11.32 12.27
CA ASP A 40 -8.94 12.11 13.24
C ASP A 40 -7.43 12.04 12.91
N PRO A 41 -6.66 13.11 13.19
CA PRO A 41 -5.22 13.13 12.93
C PRO A 41 -4.47 11.93 13.52
N GLU A 42 -4.86 11.44 14.70
CA GLU A 42 -4.27 10.29 15.37
C GLU A 42 -4.49 8.98 14.59
N ASP A 43 -5.65 8.82 13.97
CA ASP A 43 -5.94 7.67 13.12
C ASP A 43 -5.07 7.69 11.86
N VAL A 44 -4.91 8.88 11.26
CA VAL A 44 -4.06 9.09 10.08
C VAL A 44 -2.60 8.85 10.43
N HIS A 45 -2.11 9.35 11.57
CA HIS A 45 -0.75 9.14 12.07
C HIS A 45 -0.44 7.65 12.19
N ARG A 46 -1.28 6.92 12.94
CA ARG A 46 -1.12 5.47 13.15
C ARG A 46 -1.13 4.71 11.82
N ALA A 47 -2.06 5.02 10.93
CA ALA A 47 -2.19 4.35 9.65
C ALA A 47 -1.01 4.63 8.71
N CYS A 48 -0.58 5.90 8.60
CA CYS A 48 0.54 6.30 7.76
C CYS A 48 1.87 5.73 8.26
N LEU A 49 2.09 5.62 9.58
CA LEU A 49 3.26 4.91 10.14
C LEU A 49 3.26 3.43 9.80
N PHE A 50 2.10 2.76 9.85
CA PHE A 50 2.00 1.37 9.45
C PHE A 50 2.31 1.19 7.96
N ILE A 51 1.78 2.06 7.10
CA ILE A 51 2.07 2.06 5.66
C ILE A 51 3.56 2.30 5.40
N SER A 52 4.22 3.17 6.17
CA SER A 52 5.66 3.41 6.04
C SER A 52 6.48 2.14 6.29
N LYS A 53 6.11 1.36 7.31
CA LYS A 53 6.74 0.06 7.62
C LYS A 53 6.57 -0.94 6.47
N LEU A 54 5.37 -1.04 5.90
CA LEU A 54 5.13 -1.90 4.73
C LEU A 54 5.98 -1.48 3.51
N CYS A 55 6.11 -0.17 3.26
CA CYS A 55 6.99 0.34 2.21
C CYS A 55 8.47 0.00 2.49
N GLN A 56 8.91 0.11 3.75
CA GLN A 56 10.27 -0.24 4.14
C GLN A 56 10.54 -1.75 3.97
N GLU A 57 9.59 -2.61 4.36
CA GLU A 57 9.67 -4.05 4.13
C GLU A 57 9.73 -4.40 2.63
N ALA A 58 9.07 -3.62 1.77
CA ALA A 58 9.18 -3.76 0.31
C ALA A 58 10.52 -3.25 -0.27
N GLY A 59 11.39 -2.65 0.54
CA GLY A 59 12.62 -1.99 0.07
C GLY A 59 12.38 -0.62 -0.58
N CYS A 60 11.20 -0.03 -0.44
CA CYS A 60 10.88 1.32 -0.93
C CYS A 60 11.32 2.38 0.10
N ILE A 61 12.64 2.53 0.30
CA ILE A 61 13.21 3.30 1.41
C ILE A 61 12.81 4.78 1.38
N GLU A 62 13.05 5.47 0.27
CA GLU A 62 12.74 6.91 0.16
C GLU A 62 11.22 7.21 0.33
N PRO A 63 10.29 6.49 -0.33
CA PRO A 63 8.86 6.63 -0.03
C PRO A 63 8.50 6.33 1.42
N ALA A 64 9.13 5.33 2.04
CA ALA A 64 8.87 4.96 3.43
C ALA A 64 9.28 6.09 4.39
N GLU A 65 10.45 6.70 4.21
CA GLU A 65 10.90 7.83 5.01
C GLU A 65 9.98 9.06 4.86
N LEU A 66 9.55 9.36 3.64
CA LEU A 66 8.59 10.45 3.41
C LEU A 66 7.22 10.15 4.02
N CYS A 67 6.74 8.90 3.96
CA CYS A 67 5.51 8.48 4.64
C CYS A 67 5.63 8.62 6.16
N ALA A 68 6.77 8.25 6.74
CA ALA A 68 7.00 8.39 8.18
C ALA A 68 7.00 9.86 8.60
N LYS A 69 7.69 10.73 7.86
CA LYS A 69 7.70 12.18 8.11
C LYS A 69 6.29 12.78 7.96
N ALA A 70 5.55 12.37 6.93
CA ALA A 70 4.17 12.80 6.75
C ALA A 70 3.30 12.37 7.94
N ALA A 71 3.44 11.11 8.38
CA ALA A 71 2.70 10.61 9.54
C ALA A 71 2.93 11.50 10.77
N GLU A 72 4.18 11.87 11.09
CA GLU A 72 4.45 12.78 12.21
C GLU A 72 3.89 14.19 12.01
N ALA A 73 3.95 14.73 10.78
CA ALA A 73 3.46 16.07 10.46
C ALA A 73 1.94 16.21 10.66
N VAL A 74 1.16 15.15 10.41
CA VAL A 74 -0.31 15.22 10.47
C VAL A 74 -0.87 15.70 11.82
N LEU A 75 -0.12 15.50 12.91
CA LEU A 75 -0.54 15.89 14.26
C LEU A 75 -0.37 17.39 14.53
N ARG A 76 0.34 18.13 13.67
CA ARG A 76 0.78 19.51 13.97
C ARG A 76 0.70 20.47 12.79
N ASP A 77 0.84 19.97 11.57
CA ASP A 77 0.91 20.77 10.35
C ASP A 77 0.31 19.98 9.18
N GLU A 78 -0.94 20.30 8.86
CA GLU A 78 -1.69 19.65 7.77
C GLU A 78 -1.07 19.96 6.40
N GLU A 79 -0.57 21.18 6.17
CA GLU A 79 0.00 21.56 4.90
C GLU A 79 1.28 20.77 4.61
N GLU A 80 2.16 20.66 5.61
CA GLU A 80 3.38 19.86 5.53
C GLU A 80 3.06 18.37 5.35
N PHE A 81 2.05 17.84 6.05
CA PHE A 81 1.55 16.48 5.83
C PHE A 81 1.14 16.26 4.37
N LEU A 82 0.30 17.13 3.80
CA LEU A 82 -0.19 17.00 2.43
C LEU A 82 0.96 17.08 1.42
N ARG A 83 1.93 17.97 1.66
CA ARG A 83 3.13 18.12 0.81
C ARG A 83 3.99 16.84 0.81
N LEU A 84 4.34 16.33 1.99
CA LEU A 84 5.15 15.11 2.14
C LEU A 84 4.41 13.87 1.61
N CYS A 85 3.12 13.74 1.92
CA CYS A 85 2.26 12.65 1.43
C CYS A 85 2.20 12.63 -0.11
N ALA A 86 2.03 13.80 -0.73
CA ALA A 86 2.04 13.92 -2.19
C ALA A 86 3.40 13.54 -2.78
N GLN A 87 4.51 13.94 -2.15
CA GLN A 87 5.87 13.58 -2.59
C GLN A 87 6.10 12.07 -2.53
N SER A 88 5.80 11.43 -1.39
CA SER A 88 5.92 9.97 -1.24
C SER A 88 5.09 9.22 -2.29
N CYS A 89 3.85 9.67 -2.49
CA CYS A 89 2.95 9.05 -3.46
C CYS A 89 3.46 9.11 -4.89
N LYS A 90 4.12 10.21 -5.31
CA LYS A 90 4.72 10.31 -6.66
C LYS A 90 5.84 9.30 -6.90
N LEU A 91 6.57 8.93 -5.85
CA LEU A 91 7.67 7.97 -5.91
C LEU A 91 7.21 6.51 -5.81
N CYS A 92 5.97 6.26 -5.39
CA CYS A 92 5.45 4.91 -5.29
C CYS A 92 5.16 4.33 -6.69
N GLY A 93 5.86 3.27 -7.08
CA GLY A 93 5.63 2.59 -8.37
C GLY A 93 4.23 1.97 -8.53
N GLN A 94 3.47 1.82 -7.43
CA GLN A 94 2.06 1.39 -7.46
C GLN A 94 1.09 2.57 -7.55
N HIS A 95 1.57 3.83 -7.52
CA HIS A 95 0.70 5.00 -7.51
C HIS A 95 -0.21 5.08 -8.74
N ALA A 96 0.35 4.78 -9.91
CA ALA A 96 -0.36 4.75 -11.19
C ALA A 96 -1.35 3.58 -11.31
N ARG A 97 -1.24 2.56 -10.44
CA ARG A 97 -2.18 1.44 -10.40
C ARG A 97 -3.29 1.80 -9.42
N ARG A 98 -4.43 2.26 -9.95
CA ARG A 98 -5.64 2.37 -9.13
C ARG A 98 -6.05 0.96 -8.66
N PRO A 99 -6.52 0.80 -7.42
CA PRO A 99 -7.25 -0.39 -7.00
C PRO A 99 -8.32 -0.71 -8.04
N ARG A 100 -8.27 -1.90 -8.62
CA ARG A 100 -9.30 -2.34 -9.57
C ARG A 100 -10.54 -2.59 -8.72
N ARG A 101 -11.49 -1.65 -8.71
CA ARG A 101 -12.78 -1.74 -7.99
C ARG A 101 -13.27 -3.20 -7.98
N GLU A 102 -13.27 -3.81 -6.80
CA GLU A 102 -13.57 -5.23 -6.61
C GLU A 102 -15.06 -5.58 -6.76
N ALA A 103 -15.89 -4.62 -7.21
CA ALA A 103 -17.32 -4.85 -7.42
C ALA A 103 -17.65 -5.86 -8.55
N GLY A 104 -16.68 -6.31 -9.36
CA GLY A 104 -16.94 -7.20 -10.49
C GLY A 104 -16.34 -8.61 -10.40
N ARG A 105 -15.63 -8.95 -9.31
CA ARG A 105 -14.87 -10.21 -9.21
C ARG A 105 -15.39 -11.18 -8.15
N GLU A 106 -15.97 -10.65 -7.08
CA GLU A 106 -16.53 -11.47 -5.97
C GLU A 106 -17.70 -12.35 -6.43
N GLU A 107 -18.51 -11.89 -7.39
CA GLU A 107 -19.65 -12.65 -7.92
C GLU A 107 -19.23 -13.85 -8.79
N ARG A 108 -18.03 -13.83 -9.38
CA ARG A 108 -17.51 -14.94 -10.21
C ARG A 108 -16.78 -16.02 -9.40
N GLU A 109 -16.05 -15.65 -8.35
CA GLU A 109 -15.28 -16.64 -7.56
C GLU A 109 -16.15 -17.45 -6.60
N ARG A 110 -17.25 -16.89 -6.05
CA ARG A 110 -18.22 -17.68 -5.27
C ARG A 110 -18.92 -18.79 -6.05
N ALA A 111 -19.02 -18.68 -7.38
CA ALA A 111 -19.59 -19.71 -8.24
C ALA A 111 -18.62 -20.86 -8.56
N THR A 112 -17.32 -20.72 -8.25
CA THR A 112 -16.30 -21.68 -8.72
C THR A 112 -15.78 -22.61 -7.60
N TYR A 113 -15.95 -22.24 -6.32
CA TYR A 113 -15.51 -23.07 -5.18
C TYR A 113 -16.65 -23.85 -4.51
N VAL A 114 -17.85 -23.84 -5.08
CA VAL A 114 -18.99 -24.67 -4.68
C VAL A 114 -19.48 -25.47 -5.88
N ALA A 115 -18.60 -26.32 -6.43
CA ALA A 115 -18.93 -27.36 -7.40
C ALA A 115 -17.96 -28.53 -7.24
#